data_AF-A0A847US69-F1
#
_entry.id   AF-A0A847US69-F1
#
_cell.length_a   1.000
_cell.length_b   1.000
_cell.length_c   1.000
_cell.angle_alpha   90.00
_cell.angle_beta   90.00
_cell.angle_gamma   90.00
#
_symmetry.space_group_name_H-M   'P 1'
#
loop_
_entity.id
_entity.type
_entity.pdbx_description
1 polymer ?
#
loop_
_entity_poly.entity_id
_entity_poly.type
_entity_poly.pdbx_seq_one_letter_code
_entity_poly.pdbx_strand_id
1 'polypeptide(L)'
;MSLADTPDPENLTNGDKPAVVDVDGQGNVYVASAKVRDNGWLWLKQWDGQTFKLPPHRVNAVQRIRKERYGEADTSGMKPQRIADEDWRRRARAMTSDMEAAEAVIADD
;
A
#
# COMPACT_ATOMS: atom_id res chain seq x y z
N MET A 1 -7.57 -11.00 -12.92
CA MET A 1 -7.46 -10.67 -11.49
C MET A 1 -8.34 -9.47 -11.23
N SER A 2 -9.24 -9.52 -10.26
CA SER A 2 -10.29 -8.50 -10.10
C SER A 2 -9.72 -7.21 -9.50
N LEU A 3 -10.06 -6.07 -10.11
CA LEU A 3 -9.78 -4.68 -9.71
C LEU A 3 -10.13 -4.31 -8.24
N ALA A 4 -10.83 -5.19 -7.51
CA ALA A 4 -11.39 -4.92 -6.18
C ALA A 4 -10.38 -4.96 -5.03
N ASP A 5 -9.11 -5.31 -5.26
CA ASP A 5 -8.11 -5.48 -4.18
C ASP A 5 -6.92 -4.50 -4.25
N THR A 6 -6.93 -3.60 -5.24
CA THR A 6 -5.92 -2.54 -5.39
C THR A 6 -6.12 -1.48 -4.31
N PRO A 7 -5.09 -1.22 -3.48
CA PRO A 7 -5.21 -0.28 -2.37
C PRO A 7 -5.25 1.16 -2.84
N ASP A 8 -6.19 1.94 -2.31
CA ASP A 8 -6.31 3.37 -2.57
C ASP A 8 -5.60 4.19 -1.48
N PRO A 9 -4.54 4.97 -1.80
CA PRO A 9 -3.84 5.80 -0.82
C PRO A 9 -4.67 6.94 -0.22
N GLU A 10 -5.77 7.34 -0.87
CA GLU A 10 -6.74 8.32 -0.35
C GLU A 10 -7.81 7.69 0.51
N ASN A 11 -8.11 6.40 0.33
CA ASN A 11 -9.20 5.73 1.03
C ASN A 11 -8.74 4.39 1.64
N LEU A 12 -7.90 4.51 2.66
CA LEU A 12 -7.36 3.38 3.40
C LEU A 12 -8.35 2.83 4.43
N THR A 13 -8.33 1.52 4.57
CA THR A 13 -9.03 0.81 5.65
C THR A 13 -8.13 0.66 6.89
N ASN A 14 -8.71 0.20 8.00
CA ASN A 14 -7.93 -0.15 9.20
C ASN A 14 -6.95 -1.31 8.95
N GLY A 15 -7.23 -2.18 7.97
CA GLY A 15 -6.38 -3.29 7.58
C GLY A 15 -5.12 -2.85 6.83
N ASP A 16 -5.17 -1.69 6.18
CA ASP A 16 -4.05 -1.14 5.43
C ASP A 16 -3.03 -0.53 6.39
N LYS A 17 -1.80 -1.00 6.27
CA LYS A 17 -0.69 -0.61 7.13
C LYS A 17 0.51 -0.23 6.27
N PRO A 18 0.45 0.93 5.60
CA PRO A 18 1.48 1.36 4.68
C PRO A 18 2.82 1.42 5.38
N ALA A 19 3.86 1.01 4.67
CA ALA A 19 5.19 0.87 5.23
C ALA A 19 6.26 1.00 4.15
N VAL A 20 7.46 1.40 4.57
CA VAL A 20 8.69 1.20 3.81
C VAL A 20 9.38 -0.01 4.42
N VAL A 21 9.72 -0.97 3.59
CA VAL A 21 10.38 -2.21 3.98
C VAL A 21 11.76 -2.20 3.35
N ASP A 22 12.80 -2.24 4.18
CA ASP A 22 14.17 -2.43 3.69
C ASP A 22 14.40 -3.93 3.47
N VAL A 23 14.57 -4.31 2.20
CA VAL A 23 14.70 -5.69 1.77
C VAL A 23 16.14 -5.96 1.37
N ASP A 24 16.72 -7.00 1.95
CA ASP A 24 18.09 -7.41 1.65
C ASP A 24 18.30 -7.68 0.14
N GLY A 25 19.30 -7.02 -0.44
CA GLY A 25 19.65 -7.07 -1.86
C GLY A 25 18.71 -6.29 -2.80
N GLN A 26 17.61 -5.71 -2.32
CA GLN A 26 16.65 -4.94 -3.13
C GLN A 26 16.50 -3.48 -2.66
N GLY A 27 16.81 -3.20 -1.39
CA GLY A 27 16.66 -1.88 -0.77
C GLY A 27 15.23 -1.57 -0.35
N ASN A 28 14.90 -0.28 -0.29
CA ASN A 28 13.65 0.20 0.26
C ASN A 28 12.46 0.01 -0.70
N VAL A 29 11.51 -0.83 -0.29
CA VAL A 29 10.26 -1.09 -1.00
C VAL A 29 9.11 -0.40 -0.27
N TYR A 30 8.38 0.46 -0.99
CA TYR A 30 7.19 1.11 -0.45
C TYR A 30 5.94 0.28 -0.75
N VAL A 31 5.18 -0.05 0.30
CA VAL A 31 4.05 -0.97 0.24
C VAL A 31 2.80 -0.38 0.87
N ALA A 32 1.64 -0.78 0.38
CA ALA A 32 0.34 -0.41 0.92
C ALA A 32 0.03 -1.12 2.25
N SER A 33 0.52 -2.34 2.42
CA SER A 33 0.40 -3.05 3.69
C SER A 33 1.57 -3.97 3.95
N ALA A 34 2.07 -3.95 5.19
CA ALA A 34 3.04 -4.91 5.70
C ALA A 34 2.48 -5.60 6.95
N LYS A 35 2.44 -6.93 6.98
CA LYS A 35 1.94 -7.71 8.13
C LYS A 35 2.93 -8.79 8.51
N VAL A 36 3.55 -8.64 9.68
CA VAL A 36 4.35 -9.70 10.29
C VAL A 36 3.39 -10.79 10.75
N ARG A 37 3.70 -12.04 10.41
CA ARG A 37 2.99 -13.24 10.81
C ARG A 37 3.64 -13.84 12.04
N ASP A 38 2.91 -14.72 12.73
CA ASP A 38 3.37 -15.36 13.97
C ASP A 38 4.63 -16.21 13.78
N ASN A 39 4.87 -16.69 12.55
CA ASN A 39 6.07 -17.44 12.16
C ASN A 39 7.23 -16.52 11.69
N GLY A 40 7.14 -15.21 11.91
CA GLY A 40 8.13 -14.21 11.53
C GLY A 40 8.11 -13.78 10.07
N TRP A 41 7.35 -14.46 9.20
CA TRP A 41 7.26 -14.06 7.79
C TRP A 41 6.54 -12.73 7.65
N LEU A 42 6.96 -11.93 6.66
CA LEU A 42 6.35 -10.66 6.35
C LEU A 42 5.46 -10.81 5.10
N TRP A 43 4.17 -10.56 5.25
CA TRP A 43 3.24 -10.47 4.13
C TRP A 43 3.14 -9.02 3.68
N LEU A 44 3.38 -8.78 2.41
CA LEU A 44 3.37 -7.47 1.78
C LEU A 44 2.24 -7.39 0.75
N LYS A 45 1.57 -6.23 0.69
CA LYS A 45 0.70 -5.83 -0.41
C LYS A 45 1.26 -4.53 -1.00
N GLN A 46 1.59 -4.55 -2.28
CA GLN A 46 2.07 -3.41 -3.05
C GLN A 46 0.90 -2.50 -3.48
N TRP A 47 1.23 -1.29 -3.91
CA TRP A 47 0.26 -0.27 -4.31
C TRP A 47 -0.47 -0.59 -5.62
N ASP A 48 0.06 -1.52 -6.41
CA ASP A 48 -0.54 -2.10 -7.62
C ASP A 48 -1.47 -3.29 -7.29
N GLY A 49 -1.65 -3.62 -6.00
CA GLY A 49 -2.46 -4.76 -5.55
C GLY A 49 -1.71 -6.10 -5.50
N GLN A 50 -0.47 -6.19 -5.99
CA GLN A 50 0.30 -7.43 -5.91
C GLN A 50 0.68 -7.78 -4.47
N THR A 51 0.65 -9.06 -4.14
CA THR A 51 0.99 -9.55 -2.79
C THR A 51 2.19 -10.47 -2.81
N PHE A 52 3.08 -10.28 -1.83
CA PHE A 52 4.32 -11.04 -1.70
C PHE A 52 4.55 -11.50 -0.27
N LYS A 53 5.33 -12.57 -0.12
CA LYS A 53 5.77 -13.07 1.18
C LYS A 53 7.28 -12.99 1.24
N LEU A 54 7.80 -12.29 2.24
CA LEU A 54 9.22 -12.21 2.52
C LEU A 54 9.56 -13.06 3.74
N PRO A 55 10.60 -13.90 3.66
CA PRO A 55 11.12 -14.58 4.83
C PRO A 55 11.85 -13.58 5.76
N PRO A 56 11.93 -13.85 7.07
CA PRO A 56 12.46 -12.90 8.05
C PRO A 56 13.89 -12.43 7.75
N HIS A 57 14.75 -13.34 7.29
CA HIS A 57 16.17 -13.06 7.03
C HIS A 57 16.40 -12.13 5.82
N ARG A 58 15.36 -11.84 5.03
CA ARG A 58 15.43 -10.87 3.92
C ARG A 58 14.91 -9.49 4.30
N VAL A 59 14.44 -9.29 5.54
CA VAL A 59 13.87 -8.02 5.99
C VAL A 59 14.84 -7.37 6.97
N ASN A 60 15.44 -6.26 6.57
CA ASN A 60 16.35 -5.50 7.43
C ASN A 60 15.58 -4.59 8.39
N ALA A 61 14.55 -3.91 7.89
CA ALA A 61 13.72 -2.99 8.66
C ALA A 61 12.31 -2.83 8.08
N VAL A 62 11.35 -2.48 8.95
CA VAL A 62 9.99 -2.09 8.55
C VAL A 62 9.63 -0.78 9.21
N GLN A 63 9.54 0.29 8.42
CA GLN A 63 9.11 1.60 8.88
C GLN A 63 7.63 1.82 8.56
N ARG A 64 6.81 1.96 9.60
CA ARG A 64 5.37 2.22 9.43
C ARG A 64 5.11 3.66 9.02
N ILE A 65 4.32 3.84 7.96
CA ILE A 65 3.83 5.15 7.55
C ILE A 65 2.55 5.46 8.31
N ARG A 66 2.45 6.68 8.84
CA ARG A 66 1.30 7.13 9.61
C ARG A 66 0.11 7.39 8.70
N LYS A 67 -1.08 7.06 9.22
CA LYS A 67 -2.36 7.40 8.62
C LYS A 67 -3.01 8.52 9.39
N GLU A 68 -3.80 9.34 8.71
CA GLU A 68 -4.69 10.33 9.30
C GLU A 68 -6.15 10.01 8.94
N ARG A 69 -7.09 10.47 9.78
CA ARG A 69 -8.50 10.53 9.42
C ARG A 69 -8.79 11.90 8.84
N TYR A 70 -9.50 11.98 7.73
CA TYR A 70 -9.76 13.24 7.04
C TYR A 70 -11.25 13.35 6.68
N GLY A 71 -11.64 14.53 6.20
CA GLY A 71 -13.00 14.77 5.70
C GLY A 71 -14.11 14.64 6.74
N GLU A 72 -15.32 14.51 6.21
CA GLU A 72 -16.54 14.26 6.98
C GLU A 72 -16.66 12.76 7.29
N ALA A 73 -17.36 12.46 8.38
CA ALA A 73 -17.71 11.08 8.68
C ALA A 73 -18.74 10.58 7.67
N ASP A 74 -18.63 9.32 7.27
CA ASP A 74 -19.65 8.66 6.48
C ASP A 74 -20.95 8.44 7.28
N THR A 75 -21.95 7.81 6.66
CA THR A 75 -23.23 7.47 7.31
C THR A 75 -23.08 6.53 8.51
N SER A 76 -21.93 5.86 8.66
CA SER A 76 -21.59 5.01 9.81
C SER A 76 -20.84 5.78 10.91
N GLY A 77 -20.63 7.09 10.75
CA GLY A 77 -19.89 7.92 11.68
C GLY A 77 -18.36 7.72 11.58
N MET A 78 -17.86 7.01 10.57
CA MET A 78 -16.44 6.79 10.38
C MET A 78 -15.88 7.77 9.37
N LYS A 79 -14.83 8.49 9.79
CA LYS A 79 -14.04 9.31 8.86
C LYS A 79 -13.15 8.43 7.99
N PRO A 80 -13.05 8.71 6.68
CA PRO A 80 -12.11 8.03 5.80
C PRO A 80 -10.67 8.23 6.28
N GLN A 81 -9.80 7.29 5.93
CA GLN A 81 -8.38 7.32 6.31
C GLN A 81 -7.51 7.46 5.08
N ARG A 82 -6.38 8.17 5.21
CA ARG A 82 -5.36 8.27 4.16
C ARG A 82 -3.98 8.33 4.77
N ILE A 83 -2.94 8.23 3.95
CA ILE A 83 -1.56 8.47 4.39
C ILE A 83 -1.46 9.90 4.93
N ALA A 84 -0.93 10.10 6.14
CA ALA A 84 -0.89 11.42 6.77
C ALA A 84 0.04 12.40 6.03
N ASP A 85 1.18 11.89 5.58
CA ASP A 85 2.21 12.68 4.91
C ASP A 85 1.91 12.82 3.41
N GLU A 86 1.95 14.05 2.90
CA GLU A 86 1.58 14.34 1.51
C GLU A 86 2.55 13.74 0.49
N ASP A 87 3.86 13.75 0.77
CA ASP A 87 4.87 13.22 -0.15
C ASP A 87 4.70 11.71 -0.31
N TRP A 88 4.48 11.01 0.81
CA TRP A 88 4.17 9.57 0.79
C TRP A 88 2.87 9.25 0.08
N ARG A 89 1.86 10.13 0.20
CA ARG A 89 0.57 9.98 -0.47
C ARG A 89 0.69 10.17 -1.98
N ARG A 90 1.41 11.22 -2.41
CA ARG A 90 1.70 11.49 -3.83
C ARG A 90 2.47 10.34 -4.46
N ARG A 91 3.46 9.80 -3.76
CA ARG A 91 4.23 8.63 -4.23
C ARG A 91 3.36 7.39 -4.38
N ALA A 92 2.46 7.13 -3.43
CA ALA A 92 1.55 5.98 -3.52
C ALA A 92 0.60 6.11 -4.72
N ARG A 93 0.04 7.30 -4.95
CA ARG A 93 -0.83 7.57 -6.12
C ARG A 93 -0.12 7.27 -7.43
N ALA A 94 1.13 7.72 -7.58
CA ALA A 94 1.91 7.44 -8.79
C ALA A 94 2.04 5.92 -9.05
N MET A 95 2.34 5.14 -8.00
CA MET A 95 2.48 3.69 -8.11
C MET A 95 1.16 2.96 -8.41
N THR A 96 0.03 3.54 -8.03
CA THR A 96 -1.30 3.01 -8.38
C THR A 96 -1.70 3.40 -9.82
N SER A 97 -1.37 4.62 -10.26
CA SER A 97 -1.72 5.14 -11.60
C SER A 97 -0.84 4.62 -12.74
N ASP A 98 0.36 4.11 -12.48
CA ASP A 98 1.19 3.43 -13.50
C ASP A 98 0.45 2.26 -14.20
N MET A 99 -0.58 1.68 -13.55
CA MET A 99 -1.45 0.66 -14.17
C MET A 99 -2.61 1.26 -15.00
N GLU A 100 -3.19 2.41 -14.59
CA GLU A 100 -4.22 3.11 -15.37
C GLU A 100 -3.67 3.57 -16.73
N ALA A 101 -2.42 4.06 -16.76
CA ALA A 101 -1.77 4.50 -18.00
C ALA A 101 -1.41 3.32 -18.93
N ALA A 102 -1.09 2.16 -18.37
CA ALA A 102 -0.80 0.96 -19.15
C ALA A 102 -2.07 0.31 -19.74
N GLU A 103 -3.20 0.38 -19.02
CA GLU A 103 -4.48 -0.20 -19.47
C GLU A 103 -5.15 0.63 -20.56
N ALA A 104 -5.04 1.97 -20.51
CA ALA A 104 -5.57 2.86 -21.54
C ALA A 104 -4.99 2.60 -22.95
N VAL A 105 -3.80 2.00 -23.05
CA VAL A 105 -3.15 1.65 -24.32
C VAL A 105 -3.63 0.31 -24.87
N ILE A 106 -4.14 -0.58 -24.01
CA ILE A 106 -4.59 -1.94 -24.42
C ILE A 106 -6.06 -1.92 -24.89
N ALA A 107 -6.84 -0.91 -24.50
CA ALA A 107 -8.24 -0.79 -24.88
C ALA A 107 -8.49 -0.14 -26.27
N ASP A 108 -7.43 0.26 -26.98
CA ASP A 108 -7.47 0.94 -28.29
C ASP A 108 -6.74 0.12 -29.39
N ASP A 109 -6.86 -1.23 -29.37
CA ASP A 109 -6.45 -2.11 -30.48
C ASP A 109 -7.51 -3.20 -30.78
#